data_AF-A0A831T683-F1
#
_entry.id   AF-A0A831T683-F1
#
_cell.length_a   1.000
_cell.length_b   1.000
_cell.length_c   1.000
_cell.angle_alpha   90.00
_cell.angle_beta   90.00
_cell.angle_gamma   90.00
#
_symmetry.space_group_name_H-M   'P 1'
#
loop_
_entity.id
_entity.type
_entity.pdbx_description
1 polymer ?
#
loop_
_entity_poly.entity_id
_entity_poly.type
_entity_poly.pdbx_seq_one_letter_code
_entity_poly.pdbx_strand_id
1 'polypeptide(L)'
;METITIKDRNVVAVSPEGQTAQMSLQELIAKLAPRRMDTNGAILPDGVKAAFSQGPYTIWVHQTPPRIWHMKWIKADSPAPYGPGATYRNVRIALPYLIVLAVFQADGRLTRFNECFFRSEPLNSPGDELYYPALLNCSEFHEQRGNPLSWICTQHVKPDVVLKETSVCKRMQMGLKILLHCLVETGFNRSSEHHEKSSWYSNSVGVDPRIATVEKWEEASLHDPLFVLDVPWLKTNHTLQQLVERIFTNRGAAAAAPATAADIARIIFNQAR
;
A
#
# COMPACT_ATOMS: atom_id res chain seq x y z
N MET A 1 24.92 -7.88 -32.91
CA MET A 1 23.51 -8.34 -32.94
C MET A 1 23.38 -9.31 -31.79
N GLU A 2 22.47 -9.08 -30.86
CA GLU A 2 22.13 -10.07 -29.84
C GLU A 2 21.31 -11.17 -30.49
N THR A 3 21.73 -12.42 -30.32
CA THR A 3 21.05 -13.57 -30.93
C THR A 3 20.42 -14.39 -29.81
N ILE A 4 19.11 -14.60 -29.91
CA ILE A 4 18.38 -15.54 -29.05
C ILE A 4 18.07 -16.77 -29.87
N THR A 5 18.51 -17.93 -29.36
CA THR A 5 18.23 -19.21 -29.96
C THR A 5 17.47 -20.08 -28.98
N ILE A 6 16.30 -20.57 -29.39
CA ILE A 6 15.55 -21.59 -28.66
C ILE A 6 15.99 -22.94 -29.21
N LYS A 7 16.56 -23.81 -28.37
CA LYS A 7 16.96 -25.16 -28.75
C LYS A 7 16.46 -26.15 -27.70
N ASP A 8 15.66 -27.11 -28.16
CA ASP A 8 14.99 -28.09 -27.30
C ASP A 8 14.19 -27.43 -26.17
N ARG A 9 14.61 -27.64 -24.92
CA ARG A 9 13.98 -27.07 -23.71
C ARG A 9 14.74 -25.87 -23.14
N ASN A 10 15.71 -25.33 -23.85
CA ASN A 10 16.57 -24.24 -23.38
C ASN A 10 16.49 -23.03 -24.31
N VAL A 11 16.71 -21.85 -23.73
CA VAL A 11 16.85 -20.59 -24.46
C VAL A 11 18.23 -20.02 -24.15
N VAL A 12 18.98 -19.74 -25.21
CA VAL A 12 20.35 -19.24 -25.16
C VAL A 12 20.37 -17.83 -25.72
N ALA A 13 20.97 -16.90 -24.98
CA ALA A 13 21.24 -15.54 -25.42
C ALA A 13 22.75 -15.33 -25.60
N VAL A 14 23.14 -14.70 -26.70
CA VAL A 14 24.53 -14.32 -26.99
C VAL A 14 24.66 -12.80 -27.00
N SER A 15 25.55 -12.25 -26.17
CA SER A 15 25.81 -10.80 -26.11
C SER A 15 26.63 -10.33 -27.31
N PRO A 16 26.67 -9.02 -27.61
CA PRO A 16 27.54 -8.47 -28.66
C PRO A 16 29.03 -8.81 -28.47
N GLU A 17 29.46 -9.01 -27.23
CA GLU A 17 30.83 -9.37 -26.84
C GLU A 17 31.08 -10.89 -26.88
N GLY A 18 30.10 -11.70 -27.30
CA GLY A 18 30.22 -13.15 -27.42
C GLY A 18 30.01 -13.92 -26.11
N GLN A 19 29.51 -13.27 -25.06
CA GLN A 19 29.13 -13.97 -23.83
C GLN A 19 27.84 -14.75 -24.04
N THR A 20 27.69 -15.88 -23.34
CA THR A 20 26.51 -16.75 -23.46
C THR A 20 25.83 -16.89 -22.11
N ALA A 21 24.51 -16.73 -22.08
CA ALA A 21 23.66 -17.09 -20.94
C ALA A 21 22.53 -18.02 -21.39
N GLN A 22 22.11 -18.94 -20.51
CA GLN A 22 21.06 -19.91 -20.82
C GLN A 22 20.12 -20.12 -19.64
N MET A 23 18.85 -20.39 -19.93
CA MET A 23 17.88 -20.90 -18.96
C MET A 23 16.90 -21.85 -19.67
N SER A 24 16.11 -22.59 -18.90
CA SER A 24 15.06 -23.41 -19.50
C SER A 24 13.98 -22.52 -20.14
N LEU A 25 13.35 -23.04 -21.20
CA LEU A 25 12.20 -22.39 -21.86
C LEU A 25 11.03 -22.22 -20.87
N GLN A 26 10.87 -23.15 -19.93
CA GLN A 26 9.85 -23.06 -18.89
C GLN A 26 10.13 -21.90 -17.92
N GLU A 27 11.37 -21.72 -17.48
CA GLU A 27 11.76 -20.57 -16.64
C GLU A 27 11.60 -19.25 -17.38
N LEU A 28 11.95 -19.22 -18.66
CA LEU A 28 11.76 -18.02 -19.47
C LEU A 28 10.27 -17.68 -19.60
N ILE A 29 9.41 -18.65 -19.98
CA ILE A 29 7.96 -18.42 -20.09
C ILE A 29 7.37 -17.96 -18.74
N ALA A 30 7.79 -18.54 -17.62
CA ALA A 30 7.33 -18.11 -16.29
C ALA A 30 7.73 -16.66 -15.96
N LYS A 31 8.83 -16.18 -16.53
CA LYS A 31 9.32 -14.79 -16.38
C LYS A 31 8.69 -13.83 -17.39
N LEU A 32 8.31 -14.32 -18.57
CA LEU A 32 7.70 -13.54 -19.66
C LEU A 32 6.18 -13.41 -19.52
N ALA A 33 5.51 -14.42 -18.96
CA ALA A 33 4.07 -14.40 -18.80
C ALA A 33 3.69 -13.23 -17.87
N PRO A 34 2.81 -12.31 -18.30
CA PRO A 34 2.23 -11.37 -17.36
C PRO A 34 1.57 -12.20 -16.27
N ARG A 35 2.02 -12.05 -15.03
CA ARG A 35 1.33 -12.71 -13.91
C ARG A 35 -0.11 -12.21 -13.95
N ARG A 36 -1.03 -13.12 -14.30
CA ARG A 36 -2.46 -12.87 -14.21
C ARG A 36 -2.77 -12.39 -12.80
N MET A 37 -3.84 -11.61 -12.69
CA MET A 37 -4.50 -11.36 -11.41
C MET A 37 -4.71 -12.72 -10.73
N ASP A 38 -3.88 -13.00 -9.75
CA ASP A 38 -3.84 -14.27 -9.05
C ASP A 38 -3.86 -13.92 -7.57
N THR A 39 -4.89 -14.39 -6.88
CA THR A 39 -4.96 -14.30 -5.42
C THR A 39 -3.92 -15.22 -4.77
N ASN A 40 -3.13 -15.95 -5.57
CA ASN A 40 -2.24 -17.05 -5.20
C ASN A 40 -3.02 -18.16 -4.47
N GLY A 41 -4.29 -18.36 -4.83
CA GLY A 41 -5.19 -19.27 -4.12
C GLY A 41 -5.58 -18.79 -2.71
N ALA A 42 -5.35 -17.52 -2.37
CA ALA A 42 -5.78 -16.99 -1.08
C ALA A 42 -7.31 -16.90 -1.02
N ILE A 43 -7.87 -17.43 0.07
CA ILE A 43 -9.19 -17.02 0.54
C ILE A 43 -9.04 -15.58 1.02
N LEU A 44 -9.67 -14.65 0.32
CA LEU A 44 -9.55 -13.23 0.64
C LEU A 44 -10.22 -12.95 1.99
N PRO A 45 -9.55 -12.28 2.93
CA PRO A 45 -10.17 -11.85 4.18
C PRO A 45 -11.38 -10.95 3.94
N ASP A 46 -12.30 -10.96 4.89
CA ASP A 46 -13.40 -10.00 4.92
C ASP A 46 -12.88 -8.56 4.78
N GLY A 47 -13.63 -7.75 4.05
CA GLY A 47 -13.26 -6.37 3.76
C GLY A 47 -12.34 -6.20 2.54
N VAL A 48 -11.66 -7.25 2.06
CA VAL A 48 -10.94 -7.16 0.77
C VAL A 48 -11.95 -7.10 -0.38
N LYS A 49 -11.96 -5.97 -1.11
CA LYS A 49 -12.88 -5.68 -2.21
C LYS A 49 -12.30 -5.99 -3.59
N ALA A 50 -10.98 -5.90 -3.72
CA ALA A 50 -10.28 -6.17 -4.97
C ALA A 50 -8.84 -6.62 -4.72
N ALA A 51 -8.28 -7.36 -5.68
CA ALA A 51 -6.87 -7.70 -5.72
C ALA A 51 -6.33 -7.37 -7.12
N PHE A 52 -5.20 -6.67 -7.17
CA PHE A 52 -4.50 -6.33 -8.41
C PHE A 52 -3.10 -6.93 -8.37
N SER A 53 -2.66 -7.59 -9.43
CA SER A 53 -1.32 -8.18 -9.49
C SER A 53 -0.60 -7.72 -10.75
N GLN A 54 0.65 -7.30 -10.59
CA GLN A 54 1.52 -6.94 -11.70
C GLN A 54 2.99 -7.19 -11.33
N GLY A 55 3.70 -7.93 -12.18
CA GLY A 55 5.09 -8.32 -11.92
C GLY A 55 5.23 -9.06 -10.57
N PRO A 56 6.19 -8.71 -9.71
CA PRO A 56 6.38 -9.36 -8.43
C PRO A 56 5.47 -8.80 -7.31
N TYR A 57 4.46 -7.98 -7.63
CA TYR A 57 3.63 -7.33 -6.63
C TYR A 57 2.16 -7.70 -6.74
N THR A 58 1.50 -7.77 -5.59
CA THR A 58 0.04 -7.89 -5.47
C THR A 58 -0.46 -6.84 -4.49
N ILE A 59 -1.50 -6.11 -4.86
CA ILE A 59 -2.16 -5.10 -4.04
C ILE A 59 -3.52 -5.63 -3.64
N TRP A 60 -3.76 -5.79 -2.34
CA TRP A 60 -5.10 -6.00 -1.82
C TRP A 60 -5.72 -4.66 -1.45
N VAL A 61 -6.93 -4.42 -1.94
CA VAL A 61 -7.74 -3.25 -1.60
C VAL A 61 -8.72 -3.67 -0.52
N HIS A 62 -8.46 -3.26 0.71
CA HIS A 62 -9.31 -3.50 1.86
C HIS A 62 -10.17 -2.28 2.15
N GLN A 63 -11.44 -2.49 2.48
CA GLN A 63 -12.38 -1.48 2.91
C GLN A 63 -12.94 -1.80 4.29
N THR A 64 -12.86 -0.86 5.21
CA THR A 64 -13.66 -0.86 6.44
C THR A 64 -14.83 0.13 6.28
N PRO A 65 -16.09 -0.26 6.57
CA PRO A 65 -17.21 0.67 6.56
C PRO A 65 -17.09 1.72 7.69
N PRO A 66 -17.86 2.82 7.60
CA PRO A 66 -17.88 3.87 8.61
C PRO A 66 -18.21 3.32 9.99
N ARG A 67 -17.41 3.71 10.98
CA ARG A 67 -17.56 3.30 12.38
C ARG A 67 -16.78 4.23 13.29
N ILE A 68 -17.14 4.20 14.57
CA ILE A 68 -16.31 4.76 15.64
C ILE A 68 -15.13 3.84 15.89
N TRP A 69 -13.95 4.45 15.98
CA TRP A 69 -12.69 3.82 16.34
C TRP A 69 -12.23 4.31 17.71
N HIS A 70 -11.69 3.39 18.50
CA HIS A 70 -11.05 3.69 19.77
C HIS A 70 -9.56 3.80 19.51
N MET A 71 -9.06 5.03 19.39
CA MET A 71 -7.69 5.30 18.97
C MET A 71 -6.88 5.87 20.12
N LYS A 72 -5.57 5.58 20.12
CA LYS A 72 -4.62 6.28 20.97
C LYS A 72 -4.12 7.51 20.23
N TRP A 73 -4.41 8.70 20.74
CA TRP A 73 -3.97 9.96 20.16
C TRP A 73 -2.96 10.66 21.07
N ILE A 74 -1.92 11.24 20.50
CA ILE A 74 -0.92 11.98 21.26
C ILE A 74 -1.55 13.12 22.04
N LYS A 75 -1.18 13.27 23.31
CA LYS A 75 -1.68 14.40 24.12
C LYS A 75 -1.05 15.70 23.65
N ALA A 76 -1.80 16.80 23.75
CA ALA A 76 -1.31 18.13 23.41
C ALA A 76 -0.12 18.57 24.29
N ASP A 77 -0.09 18.11 25.55
CA ASP A 77 0.95 18.35 26.55
C ASP A 77 2.02 17.23 26.61
N SER A 78 2.07 16.35 25.61
CA SER A 78 3.05 15.26 25.57
C SER A 78 4.48 15.81 25.57
N PRO A 79 5.39 15.32 26.45
CA PRO A 79 6.75 15.84 26.55
C PRO A 79 7.64 15.46 25.36
N ALA A 80 7.22 14.47 24.57
CA ALA A 80 7.83 14.13 23.29
C ALA A 80 6.76 14.03 22.19
N PRO A 81 7.06 14.44 20.95
CA PRO A 81 6.12 14.41 19.82
C PRO A 81 5.88 12.99 19.25
N TYR A 82 6.74 12.04 19.57
CA TYR A 82 6.66 10.61 19.20
C TYR A 82 7.73 9.81 19.98
N GLY A 83 7.72 8.48 19.88
CA GLY A 83 8.76 7.62 20.45
C GLY A 83 8.76 7.54 21.99
N PRO A 84 9.91 7.16 22.61
CA PRO A 84 10.03 7.09 24.06
C PRO A 84 9.72 8.45 24.71
N GLY A 85 8.83 8.44 25.70
CA GLY A 85 8.37 9.65 26.39
C GLY A 85 7.11 10.28 25.80
N ALA A 86 6.68 9.88 24.59
CA ALA A 86 5.38 10.33 24.07
C ALA A 86 4.24 9.75 24.91
N THR A 87 3.30 10.61 25.29
CA THR A 87 2.12 10.23 26.06
C THR A 87 0.86 10.36 25.23
N TYR A 88 -0.06 9.43 25.45
CA TYR A 88 -1.27 9.27 24.64
C TYR A 88 -2.51 9.35 25.54
N ARG A 89 -3.64 9.71 24.93
CA ARG A 89 -4.98 9.51 25.49
C ARG A 89 -5.81 8.68 24.52
N ASN A 90 -6.85 8.04 25.03
CA ASN A 90 -7.83 7.38 24.17
C ASN A 90 -8.82 8.42 23.66
N VAL A 91 -9.19 8.31 22.38
CA VAL A 91 -10.24 9.10 21.73
C VAL A 91 -11.17 8.17 20.96
N ARG A 92 -12.44 8.57 20.84
CA ARG A 92 -13.45 7.88 20.04
C ARG A 92 -13.81 8.72 18.83
N ILE A 93 -13.21 8.40 17.67
CA ILE A 93 -13.45 9.15 16.43
C ILE A 93 -14.12 8.27 15.39
N ALA A 94 -15.15 8.80 14.73
CA ALA A 94 -15.74 8.21 13.54
C ALA A 94 -14.77 8.41 12.37
N LEU A 95 -14.61 7.38 11.55
CA LEU A 95 -13.96 7.49 10.24
C LEU A 95 -14.98 7.14 9.15
N PRO A 96 -14.85 7.71 7.94
CA PRO A 96 -15.67 7.32 6.80
C PRO A 96 -15.22 5.94 6.28
N TYR A 97 -15.53 5.58 5.03
CA TYR A 97 -14.99 4.34 4.48
C TYR A 97 -13.46 4.42 4.44
N LEU A 98 -12.80 3.52 5.17
CA LEU A 98 -11.34 3.43 5.24
C LEU A 98 -10.85 2.46 4.17
N ILE A 99 -10.12 2.98 3.19
CA ILE A 99 -9.57 2.21 2.09
C ILE A 99 -8.08 2.02 2.31
N VAL A 100 -7.62 0.77 2.35
CA VAL A 100 -6.21 0.41 2.55
C VAL A 100 -5.72 -0.39 1.35
N LEU A 101 -4.64 0.08 0.72
CA LEU A 101 -3.93 -0.60 -0.35
C LEU A 101 -2.72 -1.29 0.28
N ALA A 102 -2.90 -2.57 0.62
CA ALA A 102 -1.84 -3.41 1.16
C ALA A 102 -1.02 -4.01 0.02
N VAL A 103 0.26 -3.65 -0.06
CA VAL A 103 1.14 -4.03 -1.17
C VAL A 103 2.05 -5.17 -0.72
N PHE A 104 1.94 -6.31 -1.39
CA PHE A 104 2.69 -7.52 -1.12
C PHE A 104 3.68 -7.84 -2.25
N GLN A 105 4.79 -8.47 -1.89
CA GLN A 105 5.68 -9.15 -2.83
C GLN A 105 5.14 -10.55 -3.17
N ALA A 106 5.70 -11.15 -4.22
CA ALA A 106 5.34 -12.48 -4.72
C ALA A 106 5.43 -13.60 -3.67
N ASP A 107 6.29 -13.45 -2.66
CA ASP A 107 6.46 -14.38 -1.56
C ASP A 107 5.51 -14.08 -0.36
N GLY A 108 4.53 -13.20 -0.56
CA GLY A 108 3.52 -12.81 0.42
C GLY A 108 3.99 -11.80 1.47
N ARG A 109 5.22 -11.27 1.36
CA ARG A 109 5.73 -10.26 2.28
C ARG A 109 5.05 -8.91 2.06
N LEU A 110 4.51 -8.33 3.13
CA LEU A 110 4.04 -6.95 3.14
C LEU A 110 5.22 -6.00 2.88
N THR A 111 5.06 -5.08 1.94
CA THR A 111 6.06 -4.07 1.62
C THR A 111 5.91 -2.84 2.52
N ARG A 112 6.79 -1.85 2.35
CA ARG A 112 6.68 -0.55 3.01
C ARG A 112 5.82 0.47 2.25
N PHE A 113 5.23 0.10 1.10
CA PHE A 113 4.56 1.03 0.19
C PHE A 113 3.03 0.96 0.31
N ASN A 114 2.54 0.68 1.51
CA ASN A 114 1.10 0.59 1.76
C ASN A 114 0.50 1.99 1.87
N GLU A 115 -0.69 2.14 1.32
CA GLU A 115 -1.37 3.43 1.28
C GLU A 115 -2.75 3.38 1.91
N CYS A 116 -3.19 4.50 2.47
CA CYS A 116 -4.50 4.64 3.11
C CYS A 116 -5.25 5.82 2.48
N PHE A 117 -6.57 5.67 2.35
CA PHE A 117 -7.45 6.69 1.81
C PHE A 117 -8.83 6.63 2.46
N PHE A 118 -9.61 7.69 2.26
CA PHE A 118 -11.02 7.76 2.62
C PHE A 118 -11.93 7.72 1.40
N ARG A 119 -13.18 7.31 1.62
CA ARG A 119 -14.33 7.56 0.74
C ARG A 119 -15.57 7.88 1.57
N SER A 120 -16.46 8.71 1.03
CA SER A 120 -17.79 8.97 1.62
C SER A 120 -18.84 7.92 1.23
N GLU A 121 -18.52 7.02 0.29
CA GLU A 121 -19.40 5.96 -0.19
C GLU A 121 -18.63 4.64 -0.30
N PRO A 122 -19.32 3.48 -0.25
CA PRO A 122 -18.69 2.20 -0.55
C PRO A 122 -17.92 2.24 -1.88
N LEU A 123 -16.82 1.50 -1.94
CA LEU A 123 -16.15 1.19 -3.18
C LEU A 123 -17.02 0.24 -4.01
N ASN A 124 -17.39 0.68 -5.21
CA ASN A 124 -18.19 -0.04 -6.18
C ASN A 124 -17.36 -0.41 -7.43
N SER A 125 -16.40 0.44 -7.81
CA SER A 125 -15.63 0.26 -9.05
C SER A 125 -14.17 0.71 -8.92
N PRO A 126 -13.27 0.29 -9.82
CA PRO A 126 -11.91 0.87 -9.90
C PRO A 126 -11.88 2.36 -10.32
N GLY A 127 -12.95 2.88 -10.92
CA GLY A 127 -13.06 4.29 -11.33
C GLY A 127 -13.42 5.24 -10.18
N ASP A 128 -13.62 4.70 -8.99
CA ASP A 128 -14.02 5.40 -7.79
C ASP A 128 -12.91 6.33 -7.27
N GLU A 129 -13.20 7.62 -7.11
CA GLU A 129 -12.27 8.62 -6.56
C GLU A 129 -11.97 8.35 -5.07
N LEU A 130 -10.72 8.58 -4.66
CA LEU A 130 -10.29 8.46 -3.26
C LEU A 130 -9.92 9.83 -2.66
N TYR A 131 -10.06 9.94 -1.34
CA TYR A 131 -9.70 11.14 -0.57
C TYR A 131 -8.52 10.88 0.37
N TYR A 132 -7.76 11.92 0.70
CA TYR A 132 -6.69 11.82 1.68
C TYR A 132 -7.24 11.53 3.08
N PRO A 133 -6.63 10.59 3.83
CA PRO A 133 -7.12 10.24 5.16
C PRO A 133 -6.62 11.27 6.17
N ALA A 134 -7.50 11.98 6.87
CA ALA A 134 -7.14 12.96 7.90
C ALA A 134 -6.55 12.31 9.17
N LEU A 135 -5.46 11.55 9.04
CA LEU A 135 -4.84 10.70 10.06
C LEU A 135 -3.38 11.11 10.27
N LEU A 136 -2.94 11.14 11.53
CA LEU A 136 -1.55 11.47 11.89
C LEU A 136 -0.55 10.42 11.40
N ASN A 137 -0.95 9.14 11.33
CA ASN A 137 -0.08 8.04 10.89
C ASN A 137 -0.05 7.86 9.35
N CYS A 138 -0.62 8.81 8.62
CA CYS A 138 -0.57 8.86 7.16
C CYS A 138 0.24 10.08 6.71
N SER A 139 1.44 9.84 6.18
CA SER A 139 2.34 10.91 5.77
C SER A 139 2.07 11.36 4.34
N GLU A 140 2.30 12.64 4.10
CA GLU A 140 2.52 13.21 2.77
C GLU A 140 4.03 13.21 2.48
N PHE A 141 4.42 12.93 1.24
CA PHE A 141 5.81 13.10 0.82
C PHE A 141 5.97 14.34 -0.06
N HIS A 142 7.01 15.14 0.21
CA HIS A 142 7.36 16.29 -0.62
C HIS A 142 7.68 15.92 -2.08
N GLU A 143 8.41 14.84 -2.29
CA GLU A 143 8.68 14.31 -3.62
C GLU A 143 7.71 13.18 -3.93
N GLN A 144 6.82 13.41 -4.89
CA GLN A 144 5.79 12.42 -5.26
C GLN A 144 6.33 11.30 -6.15
N ARG A 145 7.47 11.51 -6.83
CA ARG A 145 8.02 10.52 -7.75
C ARG A 145 8.62 9.35 -6.96
N GLY A 146 8.07 8.15 -7.18
CA GLY A 146 8.53 6.93 -6.53
C GLY A 146 8.03 6.72 -5.09
N ASN A 147 7.60 7.76 -4.38
CA ASN A 147 7.04 7.64 -3.04
C ASN A 147 5.54 7.31 -3.05
N PRO A 148 4.98 6.73 -1.98
CA PRO A 148 3.53 6.60 -1.83
C PRO A 148 2.83 7.97 -1.82
N LEU A 149 1.57 8.03 -2.22
CA LEU A 149 0.78 9.26 -2.21
C LEU A 149 0.24 9.56 -0.79
N SER A 150 -0.25 8.53 -0.09
CA SER A 150 -0.64 8.61 1.31
C SER A 150 -0.11 7.43 2.11
N TRP A 151 1.09 7.58 2.65
CA TRP A 151 1.84 6.46 3.21
C TRP A 151 1.41 6.09 4.63
N ILE A 152 1.12 4.81 4.85
CA ILE A 152 0.92 4.29 6.20
C ILE A 152 2.28 4.10 6.87
N CYS A 153 2.53 4.81 7.97
CA CYS A 153 3.73 4.58 8.77
C CYS A 153 3.75 3.15 9.33
N THR A 154 4.73 2.34 8.94
CA THR A 154 4.87 0.94 9.36
C THR A 154 6.01 0.72 10.36
N GLN A 155 6.50 1.76 11.04
CA GLN A 155 7.68 1.67 11.93
C GLN A 155 7.52 0.63 13.05
N HIS A 156 6.28 0.33 13.47
CA HIS A 156 5.97 -0.62 14.53
C HIS A 156 5.55 -2.01 14.00
N VAL A 157 5.49 -2.20 12.68
CA VAL A 157 5.27 -3.51 12.09
C VAL A 157 6.48 -4.38 12.41
N LYS A 158 6.27 -5.50 13.10
CA LYS A 158 7.30 -6.51 13.37
C LYS A 158 7.16 -7.65 12.35
N PRO A 159 7.87 -7.59 11.21
CA PRO A 159 7.67 -8.54 10.11
C PRO A 159 8.10 -9.97 10.47
N ASP A 160 8.95 -10.15 11.48
CA ASP A 160 9.56 -11.44 11.82
C ASP A 160 8.54 -12.54 12.17
N VAL A 161 7.39 -12.17 12.73
CA VAL A 161 6.32 -13.13 13.04
C VAL A 161 5.66 -13.65 11.76
N VAL A 162 5.51 -12.78 10.77
CA VAL A 162 4.90 -13.08 9.47
C VAL A 162 5.85 -13.91 8.60
N LEU A 163 7.15 -13.62 8.66
CA LEU A 163 8.16 -14.29 7.84
C LEU A 163 8.36 -15.78 8.20
N LYS A 164 7.95 -16.21 9.40
CA LYS A 164 8.00 -17.62 9.84
C LYS A 164 6.88 -18.47 9.23
N GLU A 165 5.81 -17.87 8.74
CA GLU A 165 4.70 -18.59 8.11
C GLU A 165 5.10 -19.06 6.71
N THR A 166 4.97 -20.35 6.43
CA THR A 166 5.40 -20.98 5.17
C THR A 166 4.39 -20.81 4.05
N SER A 167 3.09 -20.68 4.39
CA SER A 167 2.04 -20.41 3.41
C SER A 167 2.03 -18.95 2.98
N VAL A 168 2.24 -18.70 1.69
CA VAL A 168 2.14 -17.36 1.08
C VAL A 168 0.78 -16.71 1.39
N CYS A 169 -0.32 -17.46 1.26
CA CYS A 169 -1.66 -16.94 1.53
C CYS A 169 -1.82 -16.49 2.99
N LYS A 170 -1.45 -17.34 3.95
CA LYS A 170 -1.53 -16.99 5.38
C LYS A 170 -0.64 -15.80 5.70
N ARG A 171 0.55 -15.74 5.09
CA ARG A 171 1.49 -14.63 5.23
C ARG A 171 0.86 -13.29 4.80
N MET A 172 0.18 -13.28 3.65
CA MET A 172 -0.53 -12.08 3.17
C MET A 172 -1.68 -11.69 4.10
N GLN A 173 -2.48 -12.65 4.57
CA GLN A 173 -3.56 -12.39 5.53
C GLN A 173 -3.04 -11.81 6.85
N MET A 174 -1.97 -12.38 7.40
CA MET A 174 -1.30 -11.85 8.60
C MET A 174 -0.72 -10.45 8.35
N GLY A 175 -0.12 -10.23 7.18
CA GLY A 175 0.40 -8.93 6.77
C GLY A 175 -0.68 -7.86 6.73
N LEU A 176 -1.83 -8.14 6.11
CA LEU A 176 -2.98 -7.23 6.12
C LEU A 176 -3.46 -6.94 7.54
N LYS A 177 -3.62 -7.97 8.38
CA LYS A 177 -4.06 -7.80 9.77
C LYS A 177 -3.11 -6.91 10.57
N ILE A 178 -1.80 -7.11 10.42
CA ILE A 178 -0.79 -6.29 11.11
C ILE A 178 -0.78 -4.87 10.58
N LEU A 179 -0.95 -4.67 9.27
CA LEU A 179 -1.07 -3.34 8.68
C LEU A 179 -2.27 -2.59 9.24
N LEU A 180 -3.44 -3.23 9.28
CA LEU A 180 -4.66 -2.63 9.83
C LEU A 180 -4.50 -2.30 11.32
N HIS A 181 -3.95 -3.22 12.11
CA HIS A 181 -3.61 -2.96 13.52
C HIS A 181 -2.64 -1.77 13.66
N CYS A 182 -1.59 -1.71 12.84
CA CYS A 182 -0.64 -0.60 12.83
C CYS A 182 -1.34 0.73 12.53
N LEU A 183 -2.22 0.75 11.54
CA LEU A 183 -2.93 1.96 11.11
C LEU A 183 -3.85 2.52 12.19
N VAL A 184 -4.66 1.69 12.85
CA VAL A 184 -5.78 2.17 13.70
C VAL A 184 -5.67 1.86 15.19
N GLU A 185 -4.78 0.97 15.62
CA GLU A 185 -4.66 0.55 17.02
C GLU A 185 -3.33 0.97 17.67
N THR A 186 -2.36 1.46 16.89
CA THR A 186 -1.13 2.03 17.44
C THR A 186 -1.30 3.51 17.80
N GLY A 187 -0.33 4.08 18.51
CA GLY A 187 -0.38 5.48 18.92
C GLY A 187 -0.24 6.43 17.73
N PHE A 188 -1.26 7.26 17.51
CA PHE A 188 -1.25 8.37 16.56
C PHE A 188 -0.42 9.51 17.15
N ASN A 189 0.75 9.77 16.57
CA ASN A 189 1.71 10.76 17.05
C ASN A 189 2.24 11.63 15.91
N ARG A 190 3.11 12.59 16.22
CA ARG A 190 3.61 13.56 15.25
C ARG A 190 4.89 13.09 14.54
N SER A 191 5.16 11.79 14.51
CA SER A 191 6.33 11.22 13.82
C SER A 191 6.33 11.64 12.35
N SER A 192 5.17 11.56 11.68
CA SER A 192 5.03 11.99 10.29
C SER A 192 5.27 13.48 10.06
N GLU A 193 4.72 14.33 10.93
CA GLU A 193 4.96 15.77 10.88
C GLU A 193 6.44 16.11 11.10
N HIS A 194 7.16 15.32 11.89
CA HIS A 194 8.57 15.55 12.18
C HIS A 194 9.50 15.04 11.06
N HIS A 195 9.24 13.85 10.51
CA HIS A 195 10.12 13.21 9.54
C HIS A 195 9.77 13.54 8.09
N GLU A 196 8.48 13.71 7.78
CA GLU A 196 7.99 13.99 6.43
C GLU A 196 7.42 15.41 6.26
N LYS A 197 7.51 16.24 7.30
CA LYS A 197 7.06 17.65 7.41
C LYS A 197 5.55 17.87 7.52
N SER A 198 4.72 16.93 7.09
CA SER A 198 3.26 17.00 7.24
C SER A 198 2.64 15.62 7.40
N SER A 199 1.51 15.59 8.13
CA SER A 199 0.57 14.48 8.09
C SER A 199 -0.70 14.91 7.37
N TRP A 200 -1.46 13.95 6.86
CA TRP A 200 -2.73 14.27 6.25
C TRP A 200 -3.76 14.80 7.25
N TYR A 201 -3.60 14.53 8.55
CA TYR A 201 -4.38 15.23 9.59
C TYR A 201 -4.09 16.74 9.60
N SER A 202 -2.81 17.14 9.66
CA SER A 202 -2.41 18.56 9.70
C SER A 202 -2.93 19.32 8.48
N ASN A 203 -2.89 18.68 7.30
CA ASN A 203 -3.41 19.25 6.06
C ASN A 203 -4.95 19.37 6.05
N SER A 204 -5.64 18.56 6.85
CA SER A 204 -7.11 18.48 6.86
C SER A 204 -7.79 19.34 7.92
N VAL A 205 -7.05 19.97 8.85
CA VAL A 205 -7.61 20.78 9.96
C VAL A 205 -8.53 21.91 9.47
N GLY A 206 -8.32 22.44 8.26
CA GLY A 206 -9.12 23.51 7.67
C GLY A 206 -10.32 23.04 6.83
N VAL A 207 -10.53 21.73 6.66
CA VAL A 207 -11.55 21.18 5.74
C VAL A 207 -12.95 21.28 6.31
N ASP A 208 -13.12 20.98 7.59
CA ASP A 208 -14.41 21.03 8.28
C ASP A 208 -14.21 21.42 9.75
N PRO A 209 -15.00 22.34 10.31
CA PRO A 209 -14.85 22.80 11.69
C PRO A 209 -14.98 21.68 12.73
N ARG A 210 -15.69 20.59 12.40
CA ARG A 210 -15.89 19.42 13.28
C ARG A 210 -14.63 18.60 13.44
N ILE A 211 -13.69 18.64 12.48
CA ILE A 211 -12.44 17.86 12.56
C ILE A 211 -11.20 18.73 12.85
N ALA A 212 -11.39 20.03 13.10
CA ALA A 212 -10.30 20.99 13.29
C ALA A 212 -9.40 20.65 14.49
N THR A 213 -9.95 20.00 15.51
CA THR A 213 -9.18 19.36 16.57
C THR A 213 -9.72 17.97 16.84
N VAL A 214 -8.91 17.09 17.42
CA VAL A 214 -9.36 15.73 17.76
C VAL A 214 -10.47 15.75 18.82
N GLU A 215 -10.52 16.76 19.70
CA GLU A 215 -11.62 16.95 20.66
C GLU A 215 -12.94 17.24 19.95
N LYS A 216 -12.94 18.17 19.00
CA LYS A 216 -14.12 18.48 18.18
C LYS A 216 -14.55 17.27 17.36
N TRP A 217 -13.57 16.52 16.85
CA TRP A 217 -13.84 15.31 16.09
C TRP A 217 -14.49 14.25 16.98
N GLU A 218 -13.97 14.00 18.17
CA GLU A 218 -14.59 13.09 19.13
C GLU A 218 -16.01 13.54 19.52
N GLU A 219 -16.21 14.83 19.81
CA GLU A 219 -17.54 15.39 20.11
C GLU A 219 -18.53 15.15 18.95
N ALA A 220 -18.14 15.51 17.72
CA ALA A 220 -18.97 15.30 16.53
C ALA A 220 -19.24 13.81 16.27
N SER A 221 -18.26 12.95 16.50
CA SER A 221 -18.38 11.49 16.32
C SER A 221 -19.36 10.85 17.30
N LEU A 222 -19.44 11.38 18.52
CA LEU A 222 -20.36 10.93 19.54
C LEU A 222 -21.78 11.45 19.32
N HIS A 223 -21.92 12.63 18.71
CA HIS A 223 -23.21 13.21 18.36
C HIS A 223 -23.84 12.53 17.14
N ASP A 224 -23.07 12.38 16.06
CA ASP A 224 -23.50 11.75 14.82
C ASP A 224 -22.35 10.92 14.22
N PRO A 225 -22.30 9.60 14.42
CA PRO A 225 -21.21 8.77 13.90
C PRO A 225 -21.07 8.75 12.37
N LEU A 226 -22.08 9.21 11.62
CA LEU A 226 -22.08 9.22 10.16
C LEU A 226 -21.71 10.59 9.56
N PHE A 227 -21.53 11.63 10.38
CA PHE A 227 -21.19 12.99 9.93
C PHE A 227 -19.97 13.02 8.99
N VAL A 228 -19.05 12.06 9.18
CA VAL A 228 -17.83 11.86 8.40
C VAL A 228 -18.07 11.56 6.92
N LEU A 229 -19.28 11.15 6.55
CA LEU A 229 -19.66 10.97 5.15
C LEU A 229 -19.93 12.30 4.45
N ASP A 230 -20.35 13.33 5.19
CA ASP A 230 -20.66 14.66 4.68
C ASP A 230 -19.46 15.61 4.71
N VAL A 231 -18.34 15.20 5.33
CA VAL A 231 -17.13 16.02 5.38
C VAL A 231 -16.53 16.13 3.97
N PRO A 232 -16.19 17.34 3.49
CA PRO A 232 -15.62 17.56 2.16
C PRO A 232 -14.12 17.21 2.13
N TRP A 233 -13.78 15.94 2.35
CA TRP A 233 -12.40 15.46 2.44
C TRP A 233 -11.51 15.92 1.27
N LEU A 234 -10.22 16.12 1.54
CA LEU A 234 -9.27 16.56 0.52
C LEU A 234 -9.18 15.53 -0.62
N LYS A 235 -9.40 16.00 -1.84
CA LYS A 235 -9.34 15.18 -3.04
C LYS A 235 -7.91 14.76 -3.38
N THR A 236 -7.74 13.47 -3.67
CA THR A 236 -6.50 13.01 -4.31
C THR A 236 -6.49 13.36 -5.81
N ASN A 237 -7.66 13.61 -6.41
CA ASN A 237 -7.88 13.66 -7.86
C ASN A 237 -7.44 12.38 -8.59
N HIS A 238 -7.38 11.25 -7.88
CA HIS A 238 -7.07 9.94 -8.43
C HIS A 238 -8.21 8.96 -8.14
N THR A 239 -8.49 8.11 -9.12
CA THR A 239 -9.30 6.92 -8.94
C THR A 239 -8.49 5.80 -8.28
N LEU A 240 -9.18 4.79 -7.74
CA LEU A 240 -8.52 3.58 -7.24
C LEU A 240 -7.59 2.95 -8.29
N GLN A 241 -8.06 2.84 -9.54
CA GLN A 241 -7.27 2.28 -10.63
C GLN A 241 -5.98 3.08 -10.86
N GLN A 242 -6.07 4.40 -10.92
CA GLN A 242 -4.90 5.26 -11.13
C GLN A 242 -3.88 5.12 -10.00
N LEU A 243 -4.33 4.96 -8.75
CA LEU A 243 -3.44 4.74 -7.61
C LEU A 243 -2.76 3.37 -7.66
N VAL A 244 -3.49 2.33 -8.03
CA VAL A 244 -2.93 0.98 -8.25
C VAL A 244 -1.86 1.02 -9.35
N GLU A 245 -2.16 1.62 -10.50
CA GLU A 245 -1.23 1.77 -11.62
C GLU A 245 0.00 2.60 -11.24
N ARG A 246 -0.19 3.67 -10.47
CA ARG A 246 0.88 4.49 -9.92
C ARG A 246 1.80 3.66 -9.01
N ILE A 247 1.26 2.84 -8.11
CA ILE A 247 2.06 1.97 -7.24
C ILE A 247 2.90 1.02 -8.09
N PHE A 248 2.29 0.31 -9.05
CA PHE A 248 3.03 -0.60 -9.93
C PHE A 248 4.13 0.12 -10.72
N THR A 249 3.83 1.27 -11.31
CA THR A 249 4.78 2.10 -12.06
C THR A 249 5.96 2.52 -11.19
N ASN A 250 5.68 3.05 -9.98
CA ASN A 250 6.71 3.48 -9.04
C ASN A 250 7.62 2.33 -8.56
N ARG A 251 7.14 1.10 -8.62
CA ARG A 251 7.91 -0.10 -8.23
C ARG A 251 8.65 -0.74 -9.40
N GLY A 252 8.62 -0.13 -10.58
CA GLY A 252 9.16 -0.75 -11.80
C GLY A 252 8.46 -2.07 -12.12
N ALA A 253 7.25 -2.27 -11.58
CA ALA A 253 6.43 -3.43 -11.88
C ALA A 253 5.77 -3.30 -13.26
N ALA A 254 5.94 -2.14 -13.92
CA ALA A 254 5.57 -1.90 -15.31
C ALA A 254 5.92 -3.13 -16.14
N ALA A 255 4.88 -3.80 -16.63
CA ALA A 255 5.04 -4.82 -17.65
C ALA A 255 5.44 -4.09 -18.93
N ALA A 256 6.73 -3.79 -19.09
CA ALA A 256 7.25 -3.85 -20.44
C ALA A 256 7.21 -5.33 -20.78
N ALA A 257 6.11 -5.79 -21.39
CA ALA A 257 6.18 -7.01 -22.18
C ALA A 257 7.42 -6.83 -23.07
N PRO A 258 8.40 -7.74 -23.02
CA PRO A 258 9.62 -7.54 -23.76
C PRO A 258 9.27 -7.32 -25.22
N ALA A 259 9.58 -6.13 -25.72
CA ALA A 259 9.16 -5.67 -27.04
C ALA A 259 10.19 -6.06 -28.10
N THR A 260 11.41 -6.38 -27.66
CA THR A 260 12.55 -6.69 -28.51
C THR A 260 13.25 -7.95 -28.05
N ALA A 261 14.03 -8.55 -28.95
CA ALA A 261 14.95 -9.63 -28.59
C ALA A 261 15.92 -9.21 -27.49
N ALA A 262 16.33 -7.94 -27.44
CA ALA A 262 17.24 -7.44 -26.41
C ALA A 262 16.64 -7.47 -25.00
N ASP A 263 15.34 -7.22 -24.88
CA ASP A 263 14.63 -7.29 -23.60
C ASP A 263 14.60 -8.73 -23.06
N ILE A 264 14.36 -9.70 -23.95
CA ILE A 264 14.40 -11.12 -23.61
C ILE A 264 15.83 -11.54 -23.25
N ALA A 265 16.84 -11.07 -23.99
CA ALA A 265 18.24 -11.38 -23.72
C ALA A 265 18.66 -10.89 -22.33
N ARG A 266 18.27 -9.67 -21.95
CA ARG A 266 18.51 -9.13 -20.59
C ARG A 266 17.88 -9.99 -19.49
N ILE A 267 16.68 -10.52 -19.69
CA ILE A 267 16.05 -11.43 -18.72
C ILE A 267 16.89 -12.69 -18.55
N ILE A 268 17.41 -13.24 -19.66
CA ILE A 268 18.26 -14.43 -19.65
C ILE A 268 19.59 -14.14 -18.94
N PHE A 269 20.31 -13.08 -19.31
CA PHE A 269 21.60 -12.73 -18.69
C PHE A 269 21.50 -12.38 -17.20
N ASN A 270 20.44 -11.68 -16.78
CA ASN A 270 20.31 -11.25 -15.39
C ASN A 270 19.81 -12.35 -14.45
N GLN A 271 19.23 -13.42 -14.98
CA GLN A 271 18.49 -14.41 -14.19
C GLN A 271 18.78 -15.88 -14.53
N ALA A 272 19.67 -16.14 -15.49
CA ALA A 272 20.30 -17.44 -15.67
C ALA A 272 21.25 -17.68 -14.48
N ARG A 273 20.87 -18.60 -13.60
CA ARG A 273 21.76 -19.15 -12.57
C ARG A 273 21.99 -20.62 -12.87
#